data_AF-A0AAD3CSS4-F1
#
_entry.id   AF-A0AAD3CSS4-F1
#
_cell.length_a   1.000
_cell.length_b   1.000
_cell.length_c   1.000
_cell.angle_alpha   90.00
_cell.angle_beta   90.00
_cell.angle_gamma   90.00
#
_symmetry.space_group_name_H-M   'P 1'
#
loop_
_entity.id
_entity.type
_entity.pdbx_description
1 polymer ?
#
loop_
_entity_poly.entity_id
_entity_poly.type
_entity_poly.pdbx_seq_one_letter_code
_entity_poly.pdbx_strand_id
1 'polypeptide(L)'
;MVIDEIGRREEVRAAQTSKDRGVRMIASAHGDLRKLVNNVELKGLIGGTESVTLGDEEARKRGSRSTTNGLQKQMTVRAGKPIFDVIIELKRGKLNEWNVIENVGKAVDDILNGGQYTVQKRMRCMNSGRIFVEKQKH
;
A
#
# COMPACT_ATOMS: atom_id res chain seq x y z
N MET A 1 4.88 -19.38 4.66
CA MET A 1 5.29 -18.84 5.97
C MET A 1 4.18 -17.97 6.50
N VAL A 2 3.87 -18.09 7.79
CA VAL A 2 2.90 -17.23 8.48
C VAL A 2 3.69 -16.44 9.50
N ILE A 3 3.59 -15.12 9.46
CA ILE A 3 4.24 -14.21 10.41
C ILE A 3 3.12 -13.49 11.15
N ASP A 4 3.15 -13.54 12.48
CA ASP A 4 2.30 -12.65 13.25
C ASP A 4 3.03 -11.32 13.46
N GLU A 5 2.28 -10.25 13.24
CA GLU A 5 2.61 -8.85 13.47
C GLU A 5 4.04 -8.41 13.08
N ILE A 6 4.21 -8.01 11.82
CA ILE A 6 5.40 -7.30 11.38
C ILE A 6 5.32 -5.86 11.87
N GLY A 7 6.18 -5.51 12.82
CA GLY A 7 6.23 -4.21 13.50
C GLY A 7 7.56 -3.48 13.37
N ARG A 8 8.63 -4.15 12.94
CA ARG A 8 10.00 -3.60 12.95
C ARG A 8 10.72 -3.75 11.62
N ARG A 9 11.68 -2.86 11.37
CA ARG A 9 12.50 -2.84 10.15
C ARG A 9 13.30 -4.13 9.91
N GLU A 10 13.71 -4.83 10.97
CA GLU A 10 14.41 -6.11 10.89
C GLU A 10 13.52 -7.23 10.33
N GLU A 11 12.26 -7.27 10.77
CA GLU A 11 11.25 -8.24 10.31
C GLU A 11 10.88 -7.99 8.85
N VAL A 12 10.78 -6.72 8.45
CA VAL A 12 10.59 -6.33 7.05
C VAL A 12 11.73 -6.84 6.16
N ARG A 13 12.99 -6.73 6.62
CA ARG A 13 14.15 -7.26 5.90
C ARG A 13 14.10 -8.78 5.79
N ALA A 14 13.74 -9.48 6.88
CA ALA A 14 13.58 -10.93 6.86
C ALA A 14 12.47 -11.39 5.91
N ALA A 15 11.35 -10.67 5.88
CA ALA A 15 10.27 -10.89 4.92
C ALA A 15 10.74 -10.66 3.48
N GLN A 16 11.52 -9.61 3.21
CA GLN A 16 12.08 -9.35 1.88
C GLN A 16 12.97 -10.51 1.41
N THR A 17 13.92 -10.96 2.24
CA THR A 17 14.77 -12.11 1.91
C THR A 17 13.95 -13.37 1.62
N SER A 18 12.85 -13.57 2.33
CA SER A 18 11.93 -14.68 2.10
C SER A 18 11.19 -14.56 0.76
N LYS A 19 10.74 -13.35 0.40
CA LYS A 19 10.14 -13.06 -0.91
C LYS A 19 11.12 -13.33 -2.06
N ASP A 20 12.37 -12.91 -1.91
CA ASP A 20 13.42 -13.09 -2.93
C ASP A 20 13.73 -14.58 -3.17
N ARG A 21 13.53 -15.42 -2.16
CA ARG A 21 13.61 -16.90 -2.27
C ARG A 21 12.33 -17.55 -2.81
N GLY A 22 11.32 -16.76 -3.19
CA GLY A 22 10.05 -17.25 -3.74
C GLY A 22 9.08 -17.82 -2.70
N VAL A 23 9.28 -17.54 -1.41
CA VAL A 23 8.40 -18.06 -0.35
C VAL A 23 7.05 -17.33 -0.36
N ARG A 24 5.95 -18.09 -0.38
CA ARG A 24 4.61 -17.53 -0.16
C ARG A 24 4.41 -17.19 1.32
N MET A 25 3.93 -15.98 1.58
CA MET A 25 3.81 -15.43 2.94
C MET A 25 2.41 -14.90 3.22
N ILE A 26 1.98 -15.06 4.47
CA ILE A 26 0.83 -14.38 5.06
C ILE A 26 1.35 -13.68 6.31
N ALA A 27 1.04 -12.40 6.48
CA ALA A 27 1.45 -11.64 7.65
C ALA A 27 0.37 -10.65 8.09
N SER A 28 0.36 -10.33 9.38
CA SER A 28 -0.35 -9.18 9.94
C SER A 28 0.62 -8.02 10.19
N ALA A 29 0.13 -6.79 10.17
CA ALA A 29 0.86 -5.58 10.52
C ALA A 29 -0.12 -4.50 10.98
N HIS A 30 0.35 -3.55 11.79
CA HIS A 30 -0.49 -2.45 12.27
C HIS A 30 -0.58 -1.31 11.24
N GLY A 31 -1.81 -0.83 11.00
CA GLY A 31 -2.09 0.31 10.13
C GLY A 31 -2.82 -0.05 8.84
N ASP A 32 -3.29 0.98 8.15
CA ASP A 32 -3.84 0.89 6.79
C ASP A 32 -2.74 1.15 5.75
N LEU A 33 -3.05 1.00 4.46
CA LEU A 33 -2.08 1.21 3.39
C LEU A 33 -1.49 2.64 3.40
N ARG A 34 -2.31 3.68 3.66
CA ARG A 34 -1.84 5.07 3.67
C ARG A 34 -0.85 5.32 4.80
N LYS A 35 -1.08 4.72 5.98
CA LYS A 35 -0.14 4.76 7.11
C LYS A 35 1.14 4.00 6.79
N LEU A 36 1.04 2.83 6.14
CA LEU A 36 2.21 2.04 5.74
C LEU A 36 3.13 2.81 4.77
N VAL A 37 2.58 3.56 3.81
CA VAL A 37 3.40 4.36 2.86
C VAL A 37 4.27 5.38 3.58
N ASN A 38 3.78 5.98 4.67
CA ASN A 38 4.49 7.00 5.45
C ASN A 38 5.34 6.44 6.60
N ASN A 39 5.21 5.14 6.90
CA ASN A 39 5.93 4.52 8.02
C ASN A 39 7.36 4.16 7.59
N VAL A 40 8.37 4.80 8.19
CA VAL A 40 9.78 4.59 7.84
C VAL A 40 10.23 3.13 8.04
N GLU A 41 9.72 2.45 9.06
CA GLU A 41 10.12 1.08 9.39
C GLU A 41 9.38 0.05 8.53
N LEU A 42 8.10 0.28 8.25
CA LEU A 42 7.21 -0.69 7.61
C LEU A 42 6.99 -0.47 6.11
N LYS A 43 7.33 0.71 5.56
CA LYS A 43 7.13 0.99 4.13
C LYS A 43 7.85 0.01 3.20
N GLY A 44 8.89 -0.68 3.68
CA GLY A 44 9.53 -1.76 2.91
C GLY A 44 8.58 -2.89 2.53
N LEU A 45 7.54 -3.17 3.34
CA LEU A 45 6.50 -4.17 3.02
C LEU A 45 5.76 -3.86 1.72
N ILE A 46 5.62 -2.58 1.39
CA ILE A 46 4.91 -2.08 0.21
C ILE A 46 5.85 -1.66 -0.93
N GLY A 47 7.13 -2.07 -0.86
CA GLY A 47 8.15 -1.79 -1.87
C GLY A 47 8.98 -0.54 -1.58
N GLY A 48 8.79 0.09 -0.42
CA GLY A 48 9.53 1.29 -0.03
C GLY A 48 9.17 2.53 -0.84
N THR A 49 9.73 3.67 -0.42
CA THR A 49 9.61 4.94 -1.14
C THR A 49 10.94 5.66 -1.17
N GLU A 50 11.24 6.32 -2.27
CA GLU A 50 12.45 7.11 -2.51
C GLU A 50 12.10 8.46 -3.14
N SER A 51 12.96 9.47 -2.92
CA SER A 51 12.81 10.79 -3.52
C SER A 51 13.74 10.89 -4.72
N VAL A 52 13.17 11.17 -5.90
CA VAL A 52 13.90 11.36 -7.15
C VAL A 52 13.81 12.81 -7.60
N THR A 53 14.90 13.32 -8.18
CA THR A 53 14.91 14.65 -8.77
C THR A 53 14.42 14.60 -10.21
N LEU A 54 13.33 15.29 -10.51
CA LEU A 54 12.80 15.47 -11.86
C LEU A 54 13.59 16.56 -12.59
N GLY A 55 13.81 16.34 -13.90
CA GLY A 55 14.23 17.40 -14.81
C GLY A 55 13.14 18.46 -15.00
N ASP A 56 13.52 19.61 -15.57
CA ASP A 56 12.63 20.77 -15.69
C ASP A 56 11.36 20.50 -16.51
N GLU A 57 11.46 19.67 -17.56
CA GLU A 57 10.31 19.32 -18.42
C GLU A 57 9.28 18.44 -17.69
N GLU A 58 9.74 17.41 -16.98
CA GLU A 58 8.88 16.50 -16.21
C GLU A 58 8.28 17.20 -14.98
N ALA A 59 9.06 18.07 -14.33
CA ALA A 59 8.56 18.92 -13.25
C ALA A 59 7.43 19.86 -13.75
N ARG A 60 7.54 20.38 -14.97
CA ARG A 60 6.51 21.25 -15.58
C ARG A 60 5.24 20.48 -15.97
N LYS A 61 5.37 19.28 -16.57
CA LYS A 61 4.25 18.38 -16.91
C LYS A 61 3.47 17.89 -15.69
N ARG A 62 4.12 17.83 -14.52
CA ARG A 62 3.50 17.41 -13.26
C ARG A 62 2.99 18.58 -12.44
N GLY A 63 3.69 19.72 -12.46
CA GLY A 63 3.24 20.98 -11.87
C GLY A 63 1.94 21.50 -12.49
N SER A 64 1.71 21.28 -13.78
CA SER A 64 0.41 21.61 -14.42
C SER A 64 -0.75 20.73 -13.92
N ARG A 65 -0.47 19.57 -13.32
CA ARG A 65 -1.47 18.66 -12.71
C ARG A 65 -1.63 18.84 -11.20
N SER A 66 -0.80 19.65 -10.54
CA SER A 66 -0.76 19.83 -9.08
C SER A 66 -1.13 21.26 -8.69
N THR A 67 -2.19 21.44 -7.91
CA THR A 67 -2.77 22.74 -7.51
C THR A 67 -1.91 23.55 -6.51
N THR A 68 -0.67 23.12 -6.23
CA THR A 68 0.24 23.81 -5.30
C THR A 68 1.33 24.55 -6.08
N ASN A 69 1.37 25.88 -5.93
CA ASN A 69 2.34 26.77 -6.56
C ASN A 69 3.79 26.31 -6.30
N GLY A 70 4.45 25.79 -7.33
CA GLY A 70 5.90 25.59 -7.36
C GLY A 70 6.35 24.45 -8.27
N LEU A 71 7.45 24.68 -9.02
CA LEU A 71 8.23 23.63 -9.66
C LEU A 71 8.91 22.78 -8.56
N GLN A 72 8.17 21.85 -7.96
CA GLN A 72 8.78 20.85 -7.08
C GLN A 72 9.57 19.87 -7.95
N LYS A 73 10.90 20.04 -7.94
CA LYS A 73 11.83 19.15 -8.63
C LYS A 73 12.04 17.82 -7.92
N GLN A 74 11.48 17.62 -6.72
CA GLN A 74 11.58 16.35 -6.00
C GLN A 74 10.24 15.62 -6.04
N MET A 75 10.28 14.34 -6.40
CA MET A 75 9.12 13.46 -6.51
C MET A 75 9.37 12.21 -5.68
N THR A 76 8.42 11.86 -4.82
CA THR A 76 8.46 10.56 -4.15
C THR A 76 7.88 9.48 -5.07
N VAL A 77 8.65 8.41 -5.29
CA VAL A 77 8.24 7.22 -6.06
C VAL A 77 8.44 5.97 -5.21
N ARG A 78 7.80 4.87 -5.63
CA ARG A 78 8.00 3.57 -5.02
C ARG A 78 9.37 3.01 -5.44
N ALA A 79 10.14 2.53 -4.47
CA ALA A 79 11.53 2.11 -4.68
C ALA A 79 11.67 0.70 -5.26
N GLY A 80 10.63 -0.14 -5.14
CA GLY A 80 10.67 -1.53 -5.56
C GLY A 80 9.30 -2.20 -5.60
N LYS A 81 9.30 -3.51 -5.87
CA LYS A 81 8.06 -4.31 -5.82
C LYS A 81 7.63 -4.51 -4.36
N PRO A 82 6.33 -4.46 -4.04
CA PRO A 82 5.83 -4.84 -2.73
C PRO A 82 6.21 -6.29 -2.38
N ILE A 83 6.43 -6.54 -1.10
CA ILE A 83 6.61 -7.91 -0.58
C ILE A 83 5.30 -8.69 -0.76
N PHE A 84 4.19 -8.04 -0.43
CA PHE A 84 2.84 -8.58 -0.52
C PHE A 84 2.09 -7.98 -1.72
N ASP A 85 1.59 -8.86 -2.57
CA ASP A 85 0.83 -8.47 -3.77
C ASP A 85 -0.59 -8.01 -3.43
N VAL A 86 -1.13 -8.52 -2.30
CA VAL A 86 -2.47 -8.25 -1.78
C VAL A 86 -2.40 -7.78 -0.33
N ILE A 87 -3.19 -6.76 0.02
CA ILE A 87 -3.40 -6.32 1.40
C ILE A 87 -4.88 -6.47 1.75
N ILE A 88 -5.14 -6.93 2.98
CA ILE A 88 -6.48 -6.97 3.56
C ILE A 88 -6.50 -6.02 4.75
N GLU A 89 -7.28 -4.95 4.66
CA GLU A 89 -7.44 -4.00 5.76
C GLU A 89 -8.65 -4.38 6.59
N LEU A 90 -8.42 -4.61 7.88
CA LEU A 90 -9.45 -4.88 8.88
C LEU A 90 -9.73 -3.60 9.68
N LYS A 91 -11.00 -3.28 9.90
CA LYS A 91 -11.39 -2.14 10.74
C LYS A 91 -11.73 -2.62 12.15
N ARG A 92 -11.19 -1.95 13.17
CA ARG A 92 -11.51 -2.24 14.57
C ARG A 92 -13.02 -2.16 14.79
N GLY A 93 -13.58 -3.17 15.45
CA GLY A 93 -15.02 -3.27 15.70
C GLY A 93 -15.87 -3.72 14.50
N LYS A 94 -15.27 -3.99 13.33
CA LYS A 94 -15.97 -4.48 12.13
C LYS A 94 -15.47 -5.87 11.72
N LEU A 95 -15.90 -6.90 12.43
CA LEU A 95 -15.45 -8.29 12.17
C LEU A 95 -16.00 -8.89 10.86
N ASN A 96 -17.06 -8.32 10.31
CA ASN A 96 -17.74 -8.83 9.11
C ASN A 96 -17.51 -7.97 7.87
N GLU A 97 -16.62 -6.98 7.93
CA GLU A 97 -16.33 -6.06 6.83
C GLU A 97 -14.82 -5.86 6.72
N TRP A 98 -14.28 -5.99 5.52
CA TRP A 98 -12.87 -5.74 5.24
C TRP A 98 -12.66 -5.17 3.84
N ASN A 99 -11.56 -4.45 3.64
CA ASN A 99 -11.15 -4.00 2.32
C ASN A 99 -10.05 -4.93 1.78
N VAL A 100 -10.14 -5.31 0.51
CA VAL A 100 -9.09 -6.05 -0.20
C VAL A 100 -8.47 -5.16 -1.26
N ILE A 101 -7.15 -5.00 -1.19
CA ILE A 101 -6.33 -4.28 -2.16
C ILE A 101 -5.60 -5.34 -2.97
N GLU A 102 -6.08 -5.61 -4.20
CA GLU A 102 -5.56 -6.71 -5.02
C GLU A 102 -4.27 -6.37 -5.78
N ASN A 103 -3.96 -5.08 -5.93
CA ASN A 103 -2.73 -4.60 -6.55
C ASN A 103 -2.11 -3.53 -5.67
N VAL A 104 -1.30 -3.97 -4.70
CA VAL A 104 -0.64 -3.08 -3.75
C VAL A 104 0.27 -2.08 -4.45
N GLY A 105 1.02 -2.52 -5.47
CA GLY A 105 1.94 -1.64 -6.20
C GLY A 105 1.22 -0.45 -6.83
N LYS A 106 0.13 -0.71 -7.56
CA LYS A 106 -0.72 0.33 -8.14
C LYS A 106 -1.33 1.23 -7.05
N ALA A 107 -1.82 0.64 -5.96
CA ALA A 107 -2.44 1.41 -4.89
C ALA A 107 -1.44 2.37 -4.22
N VAL A 108 -0.20 1.93 -3.99
CA VAL A 108 0.90 2.79 -3.50
C VAL A 108 1.19 3.90 -4.51
N ASP A 109 1.30 3.58 -5.79
CA ASP A 109 1.58 4.58 -6.84
C ASP A 109 0.44 5.62 -6.93
N ASP A 110 -0.82 5.20 -6.80
CA ASP A 110 -1.99 6.09 -6.75
C ASP A 110 -1.93 7.01 -5.51
N ILE A 111 -1.50 6.50 -4.34
CA ILE A 111 -1.31 7.29 -3.10
C ILE A 111 -0.18 8.32 -3.26
N LEU A 112 0.97 7.92 -3.81
CA LEU A 112 2.13 8.81 -4.01
C LEU A 112 1.86 9.94 -5.02
N ASN A 113 0.86 9.76 -5.89
CA ASN A 113 0.37 10.78 -6.80
C ASN A 113 -0.74 11.67 -6.18
N GLY A 114 -1.02 11.52 -4.88
CA GLY A 114 -2.05 12.29 -4.16
C GLY A 114 -3.48 11.83 -4.45
N GLY A 115 -3.66 10.65 -5.05
CA GLY A 115 -4.94 10.15 -5.51
C GLY A 115 -5.66 9.20 -4.54
N GLN A 116 -6.78 8.69 -5.03
CA GLN A 116 -7.52 7.58 -4.42
C GLN A 116 -7.14 6.26 -5.08
N TYR A 117 -7.06 5.21 -4.28
CA TYR A 117 -6.80 3.85 -4.76
C TYR A 117 -8.07 3.01 -4.74
N THR A 118 -8.10 1.95 -5.55
CA THR A 118 -9.26 1.05 -5.62
C THR A 118 -9.15 -0.06 -4.59
N VAL A 119 -10.25 -0.32 -3.89
CA VAL A 119 -10.38 -1.44 -2.96
C VAL A 119 -11.65 -2.25 -3.27
N GLN A 120 -11.63 -3.54 -2.97
CA GLN A 120 -12.84 -4.35 -2.88
C GLN A 120 -13.30 -4.39 -1.43
N LYS A 121 -14.40 -3.70 -1.13
CA LYS A 121 -15.08 -3.86 0.15
C LYS A 121 -15.79 -5.22 0.14
N ARG A 122 -15.49 -6.06 1.11
CA ARG A 122 -16.16 -7.35 1.30
C ARG A 122 -16.92 -7.34 2.60
N MET A 123 -18.16 -7.82 2.57
CA MET A 123 -19.03 -7.89 3.74
C MET A 123 -19.65 -9.29 3.86
N ARG A 124 -19.49 -9.92 5.02
CA ARG A 124 -20.10 -11.20 5.32
C ARG A 124 -21.47 -11.00 5.99
N CYS A 125 -22.53 -11.51 5.37
CA CYS A 125 -23.84 -11.57 5.99
C CYS A 125 -23.83 -12.54 7.18
N MET A 126 -24.18 -12.07 8.37
CA MET A 126 -24.15 -12.90 9.58
C MET A 126 -25.14 -14.07 9.53
N ASN A 127 -26.33 -13.85 8.95
CA ASN A 127 -27.40 -14.84 8.96
C ASN A 127 -27.21 -15.93 7.90
N SER A 128 -26.60 -15.59 6.75
CA SER A 128 -26.47 -16.53 5.62
C SER A 128 -25.04 -16.96 5.31
N GLY A 129 -24.03 -16.31 5.91
CA GLY A 129 -22.62 -16.52 5.58
C GLY A 129 -22.19 -16.02 4.20
N ARG A 130 -23.11 -15.52 3.37
CA ARG A 130 -22.82 -15.00 2.02
C ARG A 130 -21.91 -13.78 2.10
N ILE A 131 -20.98 -13.69 1.15
CA ILE A 131 -20.07 -12.55 1.02
C ILE A 131 -20.56 -11.65 -0.11
N PHE A 132 -20.79 -10.38 0.22
CA PHE A 132 -21.04 -9.32 -0.75
C PHE A 132 -19.72 -8.62 -1.07
N VAL A 133 -19.50 -8.29 -2.35
CA VAL A 133 -18.27 -7.65 -2.82
C VAL A 133 -18.65 -6.40 -3.62
N GLU A 134 -18.03 -5.28 -3.27
CA GLU A 134 -18.24 -3.98 -3.91
C GLU A 134 -16.88 -3.32 -4.20
N LYS A 135 -16.69 -2.79 -5.41
CA LYS A 135 -15.50 -2.00 -5.75
C LYS A 135 -15.75 -0.53 -5.42
N GLN A 136 -14.84 0.09 -4.67
CA GLN A 136 -14.91 1.50 -4.30
C GLN A 136 -13.54 2.17 -4.39
N LYS A 137 -13.54 3.52 -4.42
CA LYS A 137 -12.33 4.34 -4.29
C LYS A 137 -12.11 4.75 -2.82
N HIS A 138 -10.86 4.73 -2.36
CA HIS A 138 -10.44 4.99 -0.97
C HIS A 138 -9.25 5.94 -0.90
#